data_AF-A0A7W0W985-F1
#
_entry.id   AF-A0A7W0W985-F1
#
_cell.length_a   1.000
_cell.length_b   1.000
_cell.length_c   1.000
_cell.angle_alpha   90.00
_cell.angle_beta   90.00
_cell.angle_gamma   90.00
#
_symmetry.space_group_name_H-M   'P 1'
#
loop_
_entity.id
_entity.type
_entity.pdbx_description
1 polymer ?
#
loop_
_entity_poly.entity_id
_entity_poly.type
_entity_poly.pdbx_seq_one_letter_code
_entity_poly.pdbx_strand_id
1 'polypeptide(L)' 'MQPVTLVPITAANFRECIRLKTQPEHESFVATNLFSIAEASVHPTWTPCAIAAGEILVGFVLIPFSLA' A
#
# COMPACT_ATOMS: atom_id res chain seq x y z
N MET A 1 16.46 -4.24 -14.30
CA MET A 1 15.35 -4.11 -13.33
C MET A 1 15.73 -3.06 -12.33
N GLN A 2 14.84 -2.12 -12.02
CA GLN A 2 15.03 -1.23 -10.87
C GLN A 2 14.68 -2.01 -9.58
N PRO A 3 15.40 -1.79 -8.46
CA PRO A 3 15.05 -2.40 -7.18
C PRO A 3 13.70 -1.86 -6.71
N VAL A 4 12.91 -2.72 -6.06
CA VAL A 4 11.67 -2.32 -5.39
C VAL A 4 11.93 -2.06 -3.92
N THR A 5 11.29 -1.03 -3.37
CA THR A 5 11.43 -0.64 -1.96
C THR A 5 10.06 -0.43 -1.33
N LEU A 6 9.99 -0.63 0.00
CA LEU A 6 8.82 -0.26 0.79
C LEU A 6 8.99 1.17 1.27
N VAL A 7 8.01 2.01 0.98
CA VAL A 7 7.98 3.41 1.41
C VAL A 7 6.72 3.67 2.25
N PRO A 8 6.82 4.52 3.29
CA PRO A 8 5.67 4.84 4.12
C PRO A 8 4.59 5.55 3.30
N ILE A 9 3.32 5.36 3.69
CA ILE A 9 2.22 6.17 3.18
C ILE A 9 2.29 7.55 3.85
N THR A 10 2.35 8.60 3.02
CA THR A 10 2.42 10.00 3.43
C THR A 10 1.37 10.80 2.68
N ALA A 11 1.11 12.04 3.11
CA ALA A 11 0.20 12.93 2.38
C ALA A 11 0.61 13.14 0.91
N ALA A 12 1.91 13.09 0.60
CA ALA A 12 2.43 13.28 -0.74
C ALA A 12 2.07 12.14 -1.70
N ASN A 13 2.07 10.89 -1.21
CA ASN A 13 1.89 9.69 -2.05
C ASN A 13 0.53 9.02 -1.86
N PHE A 14 -0.27 9.43 -0.86
CA PHE A 14 -1.57 8.85 -0.52
C PHE A 14 -2.51 8.76 -1.73
N ARG A 15 -2.66 9.86 -2.48
CA ARG A 15 -3.57 9.92 -3.63
C ARG A 15 -3.18 8.97 -4.76
N GLU A 16 -1.88 8.78 -4.99
CA GLU A 16 -1.39 7.83 -5.99
C GLU A 16 -1.61 6.40 -5.51
N CYS A 17 -1.28 6.11 -4.25
CA CYS A 17 -1.45 4.79 -3.66
C CYS A 17 -2.91 4.29 -3.70
N ILE A 18 -3.89 5.14 -3.37
CA ILE A 18 -5.32 4.72 -3.39
C ILE A 18 -5.89 4.55 -4.81
N ARG A 19 -5.19 5.04 -5.84
CA ARG A 19 -5.57 4.86 -7.25
C ARG A 19 -4.94 3.62 -7.89
N LEU A 20 -3.99 2.98 -7.22
CA LEU A 20 -3.44 1.71 -7.70
C LEU A 20 -4.58 0.68 -7.78
N LYS A 21 -4.67 0.04 -8.94
CA LYS A 21 -5.67 -0.98 -9.23
C LYS A 21 -4.94 -2.24 -9.67
N THR A 22 -5.40 -3.37 -9.18
CA THR A 22 -5.04 -4.66 -9.74
C THR A 22 -5.68 -4.81 -11.12
N GLN A 23 -5.32 -5.85 -11.85
CA GLN A 23 -6.08 -6.20 -13.05
C GLN A 23 -7.56 -6.44 -12.69
N PRO A 24 -8.52 -6.11 -13.58
CA PRO A 24 -9.95 -6.20 -13.31
C PRO A 24 -10.39 -7.56 -12.74
N GLU A 25 -9.75 -8.63 -13.18
CA GLU A 25 -10.02 -10.01 -12.77
C GLU A 25 -9.71 -10.26 -11.28
N HIS A 26 -8.85 -9.44 -10.68
CA HIS A 26 -8.42 -9.56 -9.29
C HIS A 26 -9.05 -8.50 -8.36
N GLU A 27 -9.69 -7.46 -8.90
CA GLU A 27 -10.25 -6.35 -8.09
C GLU A 27 -11.27 -6.81 -7.05
N SER A 28 -12.04 -7.87 -7.33
CA SER A 28 -13.08 -8.39 -6.42
C SER A 28 -12.55 -9.24 -5.27
N PHE A 29 -11.30 -9.70 -5.34
CA PHE A 29 -10.70 -10.57 -4.33
C PHE A 29 -9.89 -9.81 -3.27
N VAL A 30 -9.71 -8.51 -3.45
CA VAL A 30 -8.90 -7.67 -2.57
C VAL A 30 -9.67 -6.44 -2.10
N ALA A 31 -9.43 -6.03 -0.87
CA ALA A 31 -9.90 -4.74 -0.40
C ALA A 31 -9.19 -3.60 -1.14
N THR A 32 -9.86 -2.45 -1.27
CA THR A 32 -9.19 -1.25 -1.81
C THR A 32 -8.05 -0.81 -0.89
N ASN A 33 -6.98 -0.25 -1.45
CA ASN A 33 -5.89 0.32 -0.66
C ASN A 33 -6.39 1.38 0.34
N LEU A 34 -7.43 2.15 -0.04
CA LEU A 34 -8.07 3.11 0.86
C LEU A 34 -8.64 2.44 2.10
N PHE A 35 -9.37 1.34 1.92
CA PHE A 35 -9.93 0.57 3.02
C PHE A 35 -8.81 0.01 3.92
N SER A 36 -7.79 -0.63 3.35
CA SER A 36 -6.67 -1.17 4.11
C SER A 36 -5.89 -0.11 4.90
N ILE A 37 -5.73 1.10 4.36
CA ILE A 37 -5.11 2.22 5.09
C ILE A 37 -6.00 2.66 6.26
N ALA A 38 -7.32 2.74 6.06
CA ALA A 38 -8.24 3.07 7.14
C ALA A 38 -8.28 1.97 8.22
N GLU A 39 -8.26 0.70 7.82
CA GLU A 39 -8.24 -0.46 8.69
C GLU A 39 -6.98 -0.50 9.58
N ALA A 40 -5.82 -0.08 9.05
CA ALA A 40 -4.61 0.07 9.86
C ALA A 40 -4.76 1.04 11.03
N SER A 41 -5.68 2.02 10.97
CA SER A 41 -5.96 2.90 12.11
C SER A 41 -6.71 2.20 13.25
N VAL A 42 -7.36 1.07 12.96
CA VAL A 42 -8.07 0.21 13.92
C VAL A 42 -7.15 -0.87 14.48
N HIS A 43 -6.09 -1.24 13.75
CA HIS A 43 -5.11 -2.26 14.13
C HIS A 43 -3.71 -1.65 14.33
N PRO A 44 -3.33 -1.27 15.57
CA PRO A 44 -2.09 -0.53 15.83
C PRO A 44 -0.78 -1.21 15.43
N THR A 45 -0.81 -2.54 15.23
CA THR A 45 0.35 -3.32 14.79
C THR A 45 0.47 -3.42 13.27
N TRP A 46 -0.49 -2.87 12.53
CA TRP A 46 -0.53 -2.96 11.08
C TRP A 46 0.11 -1.73 10.44
N THR A 47 1.09 -1.97 9.58
CA THR A 47 1.83 -0.91 8.90
C THR A 47 1.53 -0.94 7.40
N PRO A 48 0.82 0.07 6.86
CA PRO A 48 0.63 0.20 5.42
C PRO A 48 1.88 0.80 4.77
N CYS A 49 2.35 0.18 3.69
CA CYS A 49 3.46 0.66 2.87
C CYS A 49 3.08 0.64 1.39
N ALA A 50 3.57 1.62 0.63
CA ALA A 50 3.57 1.52 -0.83
C ALA A 50 4.83 0.78 -1.29
N ILE A 51 4.73 0.11 -2.45
CA ILE A 51 5.86 -0.51 -3.14
C ILE A 51 6.28 0.44 -4.25
N ALA A 52 7.53 0.91 -4.21
CA ALA A 52 8.06 1.86 -5.18
C ALA A 52 9.18 1.23 -6.04
N ALA A 53 9.15 1.48 -7.34
CA ALA A 53 10.23 1.19 -8.29
C ALA A 53 10.78 2.53 -8.81
N GLY A 54 11.86 3.02 -8.21
CA GLY A 54 12.27 4.42 -8.35
C GLY A 54 11.21 5.36 -7.80
N GLU A 55 10.76 6.31 -8.61
CA GLU A 55 9.74 7.32 -8.24
C GLU A 55 8.29 6.87 -8.49
N ILE A 56 8.10 5.65 -9.02
CA ILE A 56 6.77 5.16 -9.42
C ILE A 56 6.25 4.21 -8.35
N LEU A 57 5.04 4.47 -7.83
CA LEU A 57 4.35 3.49 -7.00
C LEU A 57 3.79 2.37 -7.89
N VAL A 58 4.18 1.14 -7.58
CA VAL A 58 3.80 -0.06 -8.34
C VAL A 58 2.96 -1.04 -7.53
N GLY A 59 2.75 -0.78 -6.24
CA GLY A 59 1.96 -1.66 -5.39
C GLY A 59 1.73 -1.15 -3.97
N PHE A 60 1.10 -2.00 -3.17
CA PHE A 60 0.73 -1.74 -1.79
C PHE A 60 0.88 -3.02 -0.96
N VAL A 61 1.26 -2.87 0.31
CA VAL A 61 1.29 -3.97 1.28
C VAL A 61 0.83 -3.46 2.65
N LEU A 62 0.07 -4.30 3.35
CA LEU A 62 -0.30 -4.10 4.74
C LEU A 62 0.38 -5.18 5.58
N ILE A 63 1.24 -4.78 6.51
CA ILE A 63 2.12 -5.69 7.22
C ILE A 63 1.63 -5.79 8.68
N PRO A 64 1.22 -6.97 9.17
CA PRO A 64 0.66 -7.13 10.52
C PRO A 64 1.71 -7.27 11.64
N PHE A 65 2.90 -6.68 11.48
CA PHE A 65 3.93 -6.68 12.52
C PHE A 65 4.66 -5.35 12.55
N SER A 66 5.07 -4.93 13.75
CA SER A 66 5.97 -3.80 13.93
C SER A 66 7.38 -4.25 13.54
N LEU A 67 7.97 -3.60 12.53
CA LEU A 67 9.42 -3.64 12.28
C LEU A 67 10.09 -2.91 13.45
N ALA A 68 10.30 -3.62 14.57
CA ALA A 68 11.15 -3.16 15.66
C ALA A 68 12.62 -3.40 15.33
#